data_AF-A0A7K4B451-F1
#
_entry.id   AF-A0A7K4B451-F1
#
_cell.length_a   1.000
_cell.length_b   1.000
_cell.length_c   1.000
_cell.angle_alpha   90.00
_cell.angle_beta   90.00
_cell.angle_gamma   90.00
#
_symmetry.space_group_name_H-M   'P 1'
#
loop_
_entity.id
_entity.type
_entity.pdbx_description
1 polymer ?
#
loop_
_entity_poly.entity_id
_entity_poly.type
_entity_poly.pdbx_seq_one_letter_code
_entity_poly.pdbx_strand_id
1 'polypeptide(L)'
;MSVKIAKSQNSVINSAVDEIRATLGDTNPALVLFFASSTYEPGEISKAMKKVFSSSTVIGCSTAGEIISGHMLTNSVVAMAR
;
A
#
# COMPACT_ATOMS: atom_id res chain seq x y z
N MET A 1 -12.27 5.59 16.44
CA MET A 1 -10.90 5.14 16.08
C MET A 1 -10.99 4.52 14.70
N SER A 2 -10.51 5.20 13.65
CA SER A 2 -10.76 4.82 12.25
C SER A 2 -9.51 4.24 11.57
N VAL A 3 -9.70 3.26 10.69
CA VAL A 3 -8.67 2.75 9.78
C VAL A 3 -8.43 3.82 8.70
N LYS A 4 -7.17 4.15 8.41
CA LYS A 4 -6.81 5.02 7.29
C LYS A 4 -6.60 4.19 6.03
N ILE A 5 -7.04 4.71 4.90
CA ILE A 5 -6.90 4.06 3.58
C ILE A 5 -6.09 4.99 2.68
N ALA A 6 -5.08 4.43 2.00
CA ALA A 6 -4.28 5.10 0.99
C ALA A 6 -4.22 4.27 -0.29
N LYS A 7 -3.98 4.92 -1.43
CA LYS A 7 -3.83 4.25 -2.72
C LYS A 7 -2.81 4.98 -3.58
N SER A 8 -2.18 4.25 -4.49
CA SER A 8 -1.36 4.80 -5.57
C SER A 8 -1.58 4.01 -6.86
N GLN A 9 -1.48 4.69 -8.01
CA GLN A 9 -1.45 4.09 -9.35
C GLN A 9 -0.11 4.33 -10.05
N ASN A 10 0.91 4.69 -9.29
CA ASN A 10 2.23 4.97 -9.84
C ASN A 10 2.94 3.66 -10.20
N SER A 11 3.28 3.47 -11.48
CA SER A 11 3.94 2.25 -11.95
C SER A 11 5.32 2.00 -11.32
N VAL A 12 5.94 3.02 -10.72
CA VAL A 12 7.24 2.90 -10.05
C VAL A 12 7.03 2.61 -8.57
N ILE A 13 7.51 1.44 -8.11
CA ILE A 13 7.34 0.93 -6.74
C ILE A 13 7.66 1.98 -5.68
N ASN A 14 8.85 2.61 -5.74
CA ASN A 14 9.25 3.57 -4.71
C ASN A 14 8.30 4.77 -4.67
N SER A 15 7.94 5.32 -5.83
CA SER A 15 7.01 6.44 -5.91
C SER A 15 5.60 6.05 -5.42
N ALA A 16 5.14 4.84 -5.69
CA ALA A 16 3.86 4.35 -5.20
C ALA A 16 3.82 4.23 -3.67
N VAL A 17 4.90 3.71 -3.07
CA VAL A 17 5.01 3.58 -1.61
C VAL A 17 5.17 4.95 -0.94
N ASP A 18 5.90 5.87 -1.55
CA ASP A 18 6.06 7.24 -1.06
C ASP A 18 4.71 7.99 -1.07
N GLU A 19 3.90 7.83 -2.13
CA GLU A 19 2.53 8.36 -2.21
C GLU A 19 1.62 7.78 -1.12
N ILE A 20 1.73 6.47 -0.86
CA ILE A 20 1.01 5.82 0.25
C ILE A 20 1.42 6.44 1.59
N ARG A 21 2.73 6.58 1.85
CA ARG A 21 3.23 7.16 3.09
C ARG A 21 2.78 8.60 3.27
N ALA A 22 2.86 9.41 2.22
CA ALA A 22 2.40 10.79 2.23
C ALA A 22 0.89 10.87 2.56
N THR A 23 0.08 9.98 1.99
CA THR A 23 -1.37 9.92 2.24
C THR A 23 -1.71 9.49 3.67
N LEU A 24 -1.00 8.48 4.21
CA LEU A 24 -1.19 8.04 5.59
C LEU A 24 -0.67 9.09 6.61
N GLY A 25 0.29 9.91 6.18
CA GLY A 25 0.95 10.95 6.95
C GLY A 25 1.95 10.37 7.97
N ASP A 26 2.32 11.19 8.96
CA ASP A 26 3.25 10.80 10.04
C ASP A 26 2.65 9.84 11.08
N THR A 27 1.60 9.12 10.72
CA THR A 27 1.12 8.03 11.56
C THR A 27 2.16 6.92 11.58
N ASN A 28 2.36 6.35 12.77
CA ASN A 28 3.17 5.17 12.96
C ASN A 28 2.26 3.97 13.26
N PRO A 29 1.55 3.45 12.25
CA PRO A 29 0.56 2.40 12.48
C PRO A 29 1.25 1.15 13.03
N ALA A 30 0.58 0.43 13.92
CA ALA A 30 1.03 -0.89 14.36
C ALA A 30 0.93 -1.91 13.21
N LEU A 31 -0.04 -1.74 12.31
CA LEU A 31 -0.28 -2.63 11.18
C LEU A 31 -0.53 -1.86 9.88
N VAL A 32 0.13 -2.30 8.81
CA VAL A 32 -0.16 -1.91 7.43
C VAL A 32 -0.50 -3.16 6.63
N LEU A 33 -1.75 -3.26 6.19
CA LEU A 33 -2.20 -4.28 5.25
C LEU A 33 -2.26 -3.64 3.86
N PHE A 34 -1.59 -4.23 2.87
CA PHE A 34 -1.65 -3.72 1.51
C PHE A 34 -2.01 -4.77 0.47
N PHE A 35 -2.66 -4.30 -0.59
CA PHE A 35 -3.04 -5.07 -1.76
C PHE A 35 -2.37 -4.44 -2.97
N ALA A 36 -1.54 -5.19 -3.68
CA ALA A 36 -0.81 -4.70 -4.84
C ALA A 36 -1.21 -5.49 -6.09
N SER A 37 -1.42 -4.77 -7.18
CA SER A 37 -1.64 -5.36 -8.49
C SER A 37 -0.48 -6.26 -8.90
N SER A 38 -0.77 -7.30 -9.68
CA SER A 38 0.24 -8.21 -10.25
C SER A 38 1.25 -7.53 -11.18
N THR A 39 1.06 -6.26 -11.54
CA THR A 39 2.05 -5.47 -12.28
C THR A 39 3.26 -5.09 -11.44
N TYR A 40 3.14 -5.09 -10.11
CA TYR A 40 4.27 -4.88 -9.21
C TYR A 40 4.95 -6.21 -8.93
N GLU A 41 6.28 -6.24 -8.98
CA GLU A 41 7.03 -7.43 -8.53
C GLU A 41 6.79 -7.61 -7.02
N PRO A 42 6.23 -8.76 -6.57
CA PRO A 42 5.81 -8.94 -5.18
C PRO A 42 6.91 -8.78 -4.14
N GLY A 43 8.14 -9.22 -4.43
CA GLY A 43 9.28 -9.09 -3.53
C GLY A 43 9.70 -7.64 -3.31
N GLU A 44 9.85 -6.89 -4.40
CA GLU A 44 10.29 -5.51 -4.43
C GLU A 44 9.25 -4.58 -3.77
N ILE A 45 7.96 -4.74 -4.06
CA ILE A 45 6.91 -3.93 -3.43
C ILE A 45 6.80 -4.23 -1.93
N SER A 46 6.90 -5.50 -1.54
CA SER A 46 6.87 -5.90 -0.11
C SER A 46 8.06 -5.33 0.65
N LYS A 47 9.26 -5.39 0.04
CA LYS A 47 10.48 -4.82 0.60
C LYS A 47 10.39 -3.30 0.74
N ALA A 48 9.87 -2.61 -0.28
CA ALA A 48 9.68 -1.16 -0.26
C ALA A 48 8.68 -0.75 0.83
N MET A 49 7.52 -1.41 0.90
CA MET A 49 6.52 -1.17 1.95
C MET A 49 7.11 -1.41 3.34
N LYS A 50 7.85 -2.51 3.56
CA LYS A 50 8.49 -2.77 4.86
C LYS A 50 9.60 -1.78 5.20
N LYS A 51 10.33 -1.26 4.20
CA LYS A 51 11.35 -0.23 4.41
C LYS A 51 10.73 1.08 4.88
N VAL A 52 9.63 1.51 4.26
CA VAL A 52 8.95 2.78 4.59
C VAL A 52 8.17 2.69 5.90
N PHE A 53 7.55 1.53 6.19
CA PHE A 53 6.83 1.26 7.43
C PHE A 53 7.63 0.31 8.34
N SER A 54 8.88 0.68 8.63
CA SER A 54 9.86 -0.17 9.32
C SER A 54 9.40 -0.62 10.71
N SER A 55 8.77 0.27 11.47
CA SER A 55 8.22 0.00 12.81
C SER A 55 6.86 -0.69 12.82
N SER A 56 6.21 -0.82 11.65
CA SER A 56 4.89 -1.45 11.54
C SER A 56 5.02 -2.93 11.19
N THR A 57 4.02 -3.72 11.60
CA THR A 57 3.79 -5.02 10.96
C THR A 57 3.24 -4.76 9.57
N VAL A 58 3.86 -5.33 8.53
CA VAL A 58 3.45 -5.12 7.13
C VAL A 58 3.04 -6.46 6.53
N ILE A 59 1.82 -6.54 6.02
CA ILE A 59 1.27 -7.72 5.37
C ILE A 59 0.85 -7.32 3.96
N GLY A 60 1.35 -8.04 2.96
CA GLY A 60 1.05 -7.81 1.55
C GLY A 60 0.33 -8.99 0.94
N CYS A 61 -0.68 -8.70 0.12
CA CYS A 61 -1.35 -9.67 -0.74
C CYS A 61 -1.35 -9.16 -2.19
N SER A 62 -1.07 -10.03 -3.15
CA SER A 62 -1.25 -9.71 -4.57
C SER A 62 -2.73 -9.81 -4.95
N THR A 63 -3.24 -8.88 -5.74
CA THR A 63 -4.61 -8.89 -6.26
C THR A 63 -4.62 -8.85 -7.79
N ALA A 64 -5.61 -9.49 -8.42
CA ALA A 64 -5.85 -9.43 -9.86
C ALA A 64 -6.63 -8.16 -10.30
N GLY A 65 -6.93 -7.29 -9.34
CA GLY A 65 -7.66 -6.03 -9.51
C GLY A 65 -8.04 -5.49 -8.12
N GLU A 66 -7.87 -4.19 -7.90
CA GLU A 66 -8.13 -3.56 -6.60
C GLU A 66 -9.50 -2.90 -6.63
N ILE A 67 -10.52 -3.61 -6.12
CA ILE A 67 -11.83 -3.02 -5.85
C ILE A 67 -11.79 -2.47 -4.42
N ILE A 68 -11.83 -1.14 -4.29
CA ILE A 68 -12.07 -0.48 -3.00
C ILE A 68 -13.48 0.12 -3.01
N SER A 69 -14.04 0.43 -1.84
CA SER A 69 -15.39 1.02 -1.75
C SER A 69 -15.55 2.23 -2.67
N GLY A 70 -16.38 2.09 -3.71
CA GLY A 70 -16.69 3.14 -4.67
C GLY A 70 -15.67 3.36 -5.79
N HIS A 71 -14.56 2.60 -5.86
CA HIS A 71 -13.58 2.72 -6.94
C HIS A 71 -13.15 1.37 -7.50
N MET A 72 -13.12 1.28 -8.83
CA MET A 72 -12.40 0.25 -9.56
C MET A 72 -11.03 0.82 -9.94
N LEU A 73 -9.96 0.30 -9.32
CA LEU A 73 -8.60 0.72 -9.63
C LEU A 73 -7.91 -0.35 -10.48
N THR A 74 -7.04 0.10 -11.36
CA THR A 74 -6.24 -0.76 -12.24
C THR A 74 -4.78 -0.43 -12.02
N ASN A 75 -3.92 -1.46 -12.00
CA ASN A 75 -2.47 -1.37 -11.82
C ASN A 75 -2.09 -0.57 -10.56
N SER A 76 -2.80 -0.80 -9.46
CA SER A 76 -2.72 0.03 -8.27
C SER A 76 -2.18 -0.73 -7.07
N VAL A 77 -1.83 0.03 -6.04
CA VAL A 77 -1.58 -0.48 -4.70
C VAL A 77 -2.47 0.27 -3.71
N VAL A 78 -3.10 -0.46 -2.80
CA VAL A 78 -3.97 0.06 -1.76
C VAL A 78 -3.42 -0.37 -0.41
N ALA A 79 -3.33 0.56 0.54
CA ALA A 79 -2.89 0.28 1.91
C ALA A 79 -3.95 0.70 2.93
N MET A 80 -4.14 -0.14 3.93
CA MET A 80 -4.97 0.09 5.11
C MET A 80 -4.07 0.10 6.35
N ALA A 81 -4.18 1.15 7.16
CA ALA A 81 -3.28 1.36 8.28
C ALA A 81 -4.02 1.67 9.59
N ARG A 82 -3.50 1.09 10.68
CA ARG A 82 -3.94 1.34 12.06
C ARG A 82 -2.76 1.33 13.02
#